data_AF-A0A3D5TGX5-F1
#
_entry.id   AF-A0A3D5TGX5-F1
#
_cell.length_a   1.000
_cell.length_b   1.000
_cell.length_c   1.000
_cell.angle_alpha   90.00
_cell.angle_beta   90.00
_cell.angle_gamma   90.00
#
_symmetry.space_group_name_H-M   'P 1'
#
loop_
_entity.id
_entity.type
_entity.pdbx_description
1 polymer ?
#
loop_
_entity_poly.entity_id
_entity_poly.type
_entity_poly.pdbx_seq_one_letter_code
_entity_poly.pdbx_strand_id
1 'polypeptide(L)'
;MTVEPKRQKRPYSYYEKTINEYSYRSMERVSKTCPEKVEALLLRFPFDDSQDKQLRRALRRCRIYPGQGCYDDCYSAGMQAYLYSIHRCALMGYTNVIGYIAKMQRIYLICAIVVYRDTAYLCKEHGLRETRLEQVS
;
A
#
# COMPACT_ATOMS: atom_id res chain seq x y z
N MET A 1 27.71 8.60 -24.31
CA MET A 1 27.16 9.04 -23.01
C MET A 1 25.74 8.53 -22.90
N THR A 2 25.51 7.45 -22.17
CA THR A 2 24.18 6.92 -21.87
C THR A 2 23.52 7.83 -20.84
N VAL A 3 22.58 8.66 -21.30
CA VAL A 3 21.73 9.46 -20.41
C VAL A 3 20.76 8.50 -19.74
N GLU A 4 20.98 8.19 -18.46
CA GLU A 4 19.98 7.49 -17.67
C GLU A 4 18.66 8.29 -17.72
N PRO A 5 17.50 7.66 -17.98
CA PRO A 5 16.24 8.37 -18.03
C PRO A 5 15.96 8.93 -16.63
N LYS A 6 16.00 10.26 -16.50
CA LYS A 6 15.57 10.98 -15.29
C LYS A 6 14.16 10.49 -14.95
N ARG A 7 14.01 9.75 -13.84
CA ARG A 7 12.69 9.35 -13.30
C ARG A 7 11.82 10.59 -13.19
N GLN A 8 10.85 10.72 -14.09
CA GLN A 8 9.87 11.79 -14.06
C GLN A 8 9.07 11.63 -12.76
N LYS A 9 9.24 12.57 -11.81
CA LYS A 9 8.50 12.57 -10.55
C LYS A 9 7.02 12.67 -10.90
N ARG A 10 6.23 11.65 -10.53
CA ARG A 10 4.78 11.69 -10.73
C ARG A 10 4.17 12.70 -9.76
N PRO A 11 3.14 13.45 -10.15
CA PRO A 11 2.48 14.39 -9.26
C PRO A 11 1.87 13.66 -8.05
N TYR A 12 1.87 14.31 -6.88
CA TYR A 12 1.30 13.84 -5.60
C TYR A 12 -0.07 13.14 -5.79
N SER A 13 -0.94 13.77 -6.58
CA SER A 13 -2.29 13.30 -6.88
C SER A 13 -2.32 11.89 -7.47
N TYR A 14 -1.25 11.43 -8.12
CA TYR A 14 -1.16 10.07 -8.64
C TYR A 14 -1.01 9.02 -7.53
N TYR A 15 -0.16 9.28 -6.54
CA TYR A 15 0.10 8.35 -5.44
C TYR A 15 -1.08 8.28 -4.49
N GLU A 16 -1.65 9.44 -4.16
CA GLU A 16 -2.85 9.56 -3.34
C GLU A 16 -4.05 8.87 -4.02
N LYS A 17 -4.34 9.16 -5.30
CA LYS A 17 -5.43 8.48 -6.02
C LYS A 17 -5.21 6.97 -6.15
N THR A 18 -3.96 6.53 -6.26
CA THR A 18 -3.65 5.09 -6.32
C THR A 18 -4.05 4.38 -5.04
N ILE A 19 -3.66 4.95 -3.88
CA ILE A 19 -4.04 4.41 -2.57
C ILE A 19 -5.54 4.61 -2.35
N ASN A 20 -6.06 5.83 -2.41
CA ASN A 20 -7.38 6.14 -1.87
C ASN A 20 -8.56 5.82 -2.80
N GLU A 21 -8.35 5.69 -4.11
CA GLU A 21 -9.47 5.52 -5.07
C GLU A 21 -9.32 4.29 -5.96
N TYR A 22 -8.20 4.18 -6.67
CA TYR A 22 -8.04 3.19 -7.74
C TYR A 22 -8.10 1.76 -7.21
N SER A 23 -7.36 1.51 -6.12
CA SER A 23 -7.26 0.19 -5.50
C SER A 23 -8.64 -0.33 -5.06
N TYR A 24 -9.43 0.48 -4.36
CA TYR A 24 -10.76 0.15 -3.87
C TYR A 24 -11.73 -0.10 -5.02
N ARG A 25 -11.78 0.81 -6.01
CA ARG A 25 -12.62 0.62 -7.21
C ARG A 25 -12.26 -0.63 -7.97
N SER A 26 -10.97 -0.96 -8.06
CA SER A 26 -10.53 -2.19 -8.71
C SER A 26 -10.95 -3.42 -7.92
N MET A 27 -10.80 -3.42 -6.59
CA MET A 27 -11.20 -4.54 -5.74
C MET A 27 -12.71 -4.77 -5.83
N GLU A 28 -13.52 -3.72 -5.69
CA GLU A 28 -14.99 -3.79 -5.76
C GLU A 28 -15.48 -4.42 -7.08
N ARG A 29 -14.92 -3.99 -8.21
CA ARG A 29 -15.27 -4.57 -9.53
C ARG A 29 -14.90 -6.05 -9.62
N VAL A 30 -13.74 -6.42 -9.11
CA VAL A 30 -13.28 -7.81 -9.13
C VAL A 30 -14.14 -8.69 -8.23
N SER A 31 -14.53 -8.21 -7.05
CA SER A 31 -15.43 -8.93 -6.13
C SER A 31 -16.80 -9.20 -6.76
N LYS A 32 -17.28 -8.30 -7.63
CA LYS A 32 -18.52 -8.51 -8.40
C LYS A 32 -18.33 -9.50 -9.58
N THR A 33 -17.12 -9.57 -10.14
CA THR A 33 -16.84 -10.34 -11.36
C THR A 33 -16.46 -11.79 -11.07
N CYS A 34 -15.68 -12.03 -10.02
CA CYS A 34 -15.18 -13.37 -9.68
C CYS A 34 -15.04 -13.58 -8.15
N PRO A 35 -16.14 -13.44 -7.38
CA PRO A 35 -16.11 -13.51 -5.92
C PRO A 35 -15.50 -14.82 -5.39
N GLU A 36 -15.91 -15.96 -5.96
CA GLU A 36 -15.44 -17.30 -5.54
C GLU A 36 -13.92 -17.46 -5.67
N LYS A 37 -13.32 -16.90 -6.72
CA LYS A 37 -11.86 -16.95 -6.92
C LYS A 37 -11.12 -16.07 -5.92
N VAL A 38 -11.70 -14.93 -5.57
CA VAL A 38 -11.15 -14.03 -4.53
C VAL A 38 -11.19 -14.75 -3.18
N GLU A 39 -12.33 -15.33 -2.82
CA GLU A 39 -12.52 -16.07 -1.58
C GLU A 39 -11.56 -17.26 -1.47
N ALA A 40 -11.44 -18.06 -2.54
CA ALA A 40 -10.50 -19.18 -2.58
C ALA A 40 -9.05 -18.74 -2.37
N LEU A 41 -8.65 -17.59 -2.93
CA LEU A 41 -7.30 -17.04 -2.70
C LEU A 41 -7.12 -16.46 -1.30
N LEU A 42 -8.14 -15.81 -0.72
CA LEU A 42 -8.09 -15.33 0.67
C LEU A 42 -7.96 -16.49 1.66
N LEU A 43 -8.65 -17.60 1.43
CA LEU A 43 -8.53 -18.81 2.24
C LEU A 43 -7.16 -19.48 2.08
N ARG A 44 -6.63 -19.51 0.86
CA ARG A 44 -5.34 -20.14 0.56
C ARG A 44 -4.14 -19.32 1.01
N PHE A 45 -4.27 -18.00 0.97
CA PHE A 45 -3.22 -17.04 1.32
C PHE A 45 -3.75 -16.01 2.33
N PRO A 46 -4.15 -16.44 3.54
CA PRO A 46 -4.73 -15.54 4.52
C PRO A 46 -3.70 -14.52 5.00
N PHE A 47 -4.20 -13.37 5.48
CA PHE A 47 -3.35 -12.43 6.21
C PHE A 47 -3.17 -12.92 7.65
N ASP A 48 -2.22 -13.83 7.82
CA ASP A 48 -1.86 -14.43 9.10
C ASP A 48 -0.60 -13.77 9.71
N ASP A 49 -0.13 -14.29 10.85
CA ASP A 49 1.09 -13.83 11.51
C ASP A 49 2.33 -13.89 10.60
N SER A 50 2.35 -14.79 9.62
CA SER A 50 3.46 -14.88 8.66
C SER A 50 3.41 -13.71 7.68
N GLN A 51 2.24 -13.37 7.14
CA GLN A 51 2.05 -12.20 6.27
C GLN A 51 2.26 -10.88 7.01
N ASP A 52 1.76 -10.76 8.25
CA ASP A 52 2.02 -9.62 9.11
C ASP A 52 3.53 -9.43 9.33
N LYS A 53 4.24 -10.51 9.68
CA LYS A 53 5.69 -10.48 9.87
C LYS A 53 6.43 -10.09 8.59
N GLN A 54 5.95 -10.50 7.43
CA GLN A 54 6.51 -10.10 6.13
C GLN A 54 6.30 -8.59 5.87
N LEU A 55 5.10 -8.08 6.12
CA LEU A 55 4.80 -6.65 5.99
C LEU A 55 5.66 -5.82 6.97
N ARG A 56 5.75 -6.23 8.23
CA ARG A 56 6.62 -5.57 9.22
C ARG A 56 8.10 -5.61 8.81
N ARG A 57 8.57 -6.69 8.20
CA ARG A 57 9.92 -6.74 7.62
C ARG A 57 10.08 -5.76 6.46
N ALA A 58 9.07 -5.62 5.60
CA ALA A 58 9.09 -4.63 4.51
C ALA A 58 9.14 -3.20 5.05
N LEU A 59 8.33 -2.87 6.07
CA LEU A 59 8.36 -1.58 6.77
C LEU A 59 9.75 -1.27 7.35
N ARG A 60 10.35 -2.24 8.06
CA ARG A 60 11.71 -2.08 8.61
C ARG A 60 12.76 -1.85 7.52
N ARG A 61 12.67 -2.49 6.36
CA ARG A 61 13.57 -2.23 5.21
C ARG A 61 13.43 -0.80 4.68
N CYS A 62 12.23 -0.22 4.80
CA CYS A 62 11.97 1.19 4.51
C CYS A 62 12.32 2.13 5.68
N ARG A 63 12.92 1.62 6.77
CA ARG A 63 13.22 2.34 8.01
C ARG A 63 11.99 2.96 8.68
N ILE A 64 10.83 2.31 8.51
CA ILE A 64 9.57 2.68 9.14
C ILE A 64 9.36 1.80 10.37
N TYR A 65 9.22 2.44 11.55
CA TYR A 65 9.12 1.78 12.85
C TYR A 65 7.89 2.25 13.63
N PRO A 66 7.34 1.40 14.52
CA PRO A 66 6.25 1.81 15.40
C PRO A 66 6.58 3.11 16.15
N GLY A 67 5.59 3.99 16.29
CA GLY A 67 5.74 5.30 16.94
C GLY A 67 6.08 6.46 15.99
N GLN A 68 6.60 6.18 14.79
CA GLN A 68 6.76 7.20 13.73
C GLN A 68 5.41 7.60 13.15
N GLY A 69 5.25 8.88 12.77
CA GLY A 69 3.98 9.41 12.26
C GLY A 69 3.47 8.68 11.02
N CYS A 70 4.38 8.27 10.14
CA CYS A 70 4.02 7.56 8.91
C CYS A 70 3.76 6.06 9.08
N TYR A 71 3.92 5.49 10.29
CA TYR A 71 3.89 4.05 10.49
C TYR A 71 2.51 3.47 10.17
N ASP A 72 1.44 4.04 10.73
CA ASP A 72 0.08 3.51 10.59
C ASP A 72 -0.43 3.65 9.15
N ASP A 73 -0.12 4.77 8.48
CA ASP A 73 -0.42 4.98 7.06
C ASP A 73 0.29 3.97 6.17
N CYS A 74 1.58 3.73 6.42
CA CYS A 74 2.37 2.78 5.65
C CYS A 74 1.94 1.33 5.92
N TYR A 75 1.60 0.99 7.16
CA TYR A 75 1.09 -0.33 7.52
C TYR A 75 -0.27 -0.58 6.84
N SER A 76 -1.18 0.40 6.90
CA SER A 76 -2.49 0.35 6.24
C SER A 76 -2.35 0.21 4.72
N ALA A 77 -1.47 1.00 4.09
CA ALA A 77 -1.18 0.88 2.67
C ALA A 77 -0.60 -0.50 2.29
N GLY A 78 0.22 -1.11 3.16
CA GLY A 78 0.74 -2.46 2.97
C GLY A 78 -0.34 -3.55 3.06
N MET A 79 -1.26 -3.44 4.01
CA MET A 79 -2.43 -4.32 4.13
C MET A 79 -3.33 -4.21 2.89
N GLN A 80 -3.58 -2.98 2.45
CA GLN A 80 -4.36 -2.69 1.26
C GLN A 80 -3.71 -3.24 -0.01
N ALA A 81 -2.37 -3.18 -0.11
CA ALA A 81 -1.63 -3.78 -1.21
C ALA A 81 -1.78 -5.30 -1.24
N TYR A 82 -1.83 -5.96 -0.08
CA TYR A 82 -2.13 -7.39 0.03
C TYR A 82 -3.54 -7.69 -0.52
N LEU A 83 -4.57 -6.98 -0.04
CA LEU A 83 -5.95 -7.19 -0.51
C LEU A 83 -6.06 -6.95 -2.02
N TYR A 84 -5.53 -5.84 -2.51
CA TYR A 84 -5.49 -5.53 -3.94
C TYR A 84 -4.81 -6.64 -4.76
N SER A 85 -3.71 -7.18 -4.24
CA SER A 85 -2.97 -8.27 -4.87
C SER A 85 -3.80 -9.53 -5.02
N ILE A 86 -4.52 -9.92 -3.97
CA ILE A 86 -5.42 -11.08 -4.01
C ILE A 86 -6.48 -10.91 -5.11
N HIS A 87 -7.13 -9.74 -5.16
CA HIS A 87 -8.12 -9.45 -6.20
C HIS A 87 -7.51 -9.49 -7.61
N ARG A 88 -6.33 -8.88 -7.81
CA ARG A 88 -5.66 -8.92 -9.12
C ARG A 88 -5.23 -10.34 -9.52
N CYS A 89 -4.74 -11.14 -8.59
CA CYS A 89 -4.39 -12.53 -8.83
C CYS A 89 -5.62 -13.37 -9.17
N ALA A 90 -6.75 -13.15 -8.49
CA ALA A 90 -8.02 -13.84 -8.77
C ALA A 90 -8.52 -13.56 -10.19
N LEU A 91 -8.48 -12.28 -10.59
CA LEU A 91 -8.93 -11.85 -11.92
C LEU A 91 -8.03 -12.37 -13.05
N MET A 92 -6.70 -12.23 -12.87
CA MET A 92 -5.73 -12.48 -13.94
C MET A 92 -5.21 -13.92 -13.98
N GLY A 93 -5.50 -14.74 -12.96
CA GLY A 93 -5.02 -16.12 -12.88
C GLY A 93 -3.52 -16.25 -12.60
N TYR A 94 -2.91 -15.31 -11.88
CA TYR A 94 -1.48 -15.37 -11.57
C TYR A 94 -1.15 -16.52 -10.61
N THR A 95 -0.10 -17.26 -10.93
CA THR A 95 0.36 -18.41 -10.13
C THR A 95 1.25 -18.00 -8.95
N ASN A 96 2.12 -17.02 -9.14
CA ASN A 96 3.02 -16.53 -8.09
C ASN A 96 2.37 -15.40 -7.25
N VAL A 97 1.38 -15.76 -6.46
CA VAL A 97 0.60 -14.82 -5.62
C VAL A 97 1.49 -14.13 -4.58
N ILE A 98 2.34 -14.89 -3.86
CA ILE A 98 3.23 -14.35 -2.83
C ILE A 98 4.22 -13.33 -3.40
N GLY A 99 4.83 -13.64 -4.55
CA GLY A 99 5.74 -12.71 -5.23
C GLY A 99 5.03 -11.44 -5.67
N TYR A 100 3.77 -11.54 -6.13
CA TYR A 100 2.97 -10.39 -6.51
C TYR A 100 2.61 -9.52 -5.29
N ILE A 101 2.19 -10.12 -4.17
CA ILE A 101 1.93 -9.41 -2.90
C ILE A 101 3.17 -8.61 -2.48
N ALA A 102 4.33 -9.25 -2.41
CA ALA A 102 5.57 -8.58 -1.99
C ALA A 102 5.93 -7.40 -2.92
N LYS A 103 5.73 -7.56 -4.23
CA LYS A 103 5.93 -6.49 -5.23
C LYS A 103 4.97 -5.33 -4.98
N MET A 104 3.69 -5.60 -4.79
CA MET A 104 2.68 -4.56 -4.59
C MET A 104 2.83 -3.84 -3.26
N GLN A 105 3.14 -4.55 -2.17
CA GLN A 105 3.46 -3.95 -0.87
C GLN A 105 4.59 -2.94 -1.01
N ARG A 106 5.68 -3.28 -1.73
CA ARG A 106 6.77 -2.32 -1.96
C ARG A 106 6.31 -1.06 -2.70
N ILE A 107 5.44 -1.20 -3.69
CA ILE A 107 4.90 -0.05 -4.44
C ILE A 107 4.05 0.83 -3.52
N TYR A 108 3.12 0.25 -2.77
CA TYR A 108 2.21 0.98 -1.90
C TYR A 108 2.94 1.65 -0.74
N LEU A 109 3.97 1.02 -0.19
CA LEU A 109 4.84 1.66 0.80
C LEU A 109 5.52 2.90 0.23
N ILE A 110 6.01 2.87 -1.01
CA ILE A 110 6.56 4.06 -1.66
C ILE A 110 5.49 5.14 -1.82
N CYS A 111 4.28 4.76 -2.26
CA CYS A 111 3.16 5.70 -2.37
C CYS A 111 2.86 6.38 -1.03
N ALA A 112 2.74 5.60 0.06
CA ALA A 112 2.41 6.10 1.38
C ALA A 112 3.50 7.03 1.94
N ILE A 113 4.78 6.68 1.76
CA ILE A 113 5.90 7.54 2.17
C ILE A 113 5.88 8.87 1.43
N VAL A 114 5.60 8.86 0.12
CA VAL A 114 5.52 10.08 -0.68
C VAL A 114 4.35 10.95 -0.21
N VAL A 115 3.17 10.36 -0.05
CA VAL A 115 1.98 11.08 0.45
C VAL A 115 2.25 11.70 1.82
N TYR A 116 2.80 10.94 2.77
CA TYR A 116 3.14 11.43 4.11
C TYR A 116 4.15 12.60 4.10
N ARG A 117 5.17 12.53 3.24
CA ARG A 117 6.16 13.60 3.16
C ARG A 117 5.58 14.88 2.58
N ASP A 118 4.71 14.74 1.58
CA ASP A 118 4.07 15.87 0.94
C ASP A 118 3.04 16.52 1.88
N THR A 119 2.26 15.73 2.64
CA THR A 119 1.37 16.27 3.68
C THR A 119 2.17 16.98 4.78
N ALA A 120 3.25 16.38 5.28
CA ALA A 120 4.11 17.02 6.28
C ALA A 120 4.74 18.33 5.77
N TYR A 121 5.12 18.38 4.49
CA TYR A 121 5.64 19.58 3.85
C TYR A 121 4.57 20.68 3.78
N LEU A 122 3.37 20.36 3.32
CA LEU A 122 2.23 21.29 3.26
C LEU A 122 1.85 21.81 4.65
N CYS A 123 1.79 20.94 5.66
CA CYS A 123 1.51 21.36 7.03
C CYS A 123 2.57 22.36 7.54
N LYS A 124 3.85 22.10 7.26
CA LYS A 124 4.94 23.00 7.64
C LYS A 124 4.88 24.35 6.92
N GLU A 125 4.56 24.39 5.62
CA GLU A 125 4.39 25.64 4.87
C GLU A 125 3.26 26.52 5.43
N HIS A 126 2.18 25.89 5.90
CA HIS A 126 1.01 26.61 6.41
C HIS A 126 1.01 26.82 7.94
N GLY A 127 2.10 26.50 8.64
CA GLY A 127 2.20 26.64 10.10
C GLY A 127 1.25 25.70 10.87
N LEU A 128 0.74 24.66 10.23
CA LEU A 128 -0.15 23.68 10.81
C LEU A 128 0.66 22.59 11.52
N ARG A 129 0.22 22.19 12.71
CA ARG A 129 0.78 21.02 13.39
C ARG A 129 0.00 19.77 12.96
N GLU A 130 0.74 18.70 12.70
CA GLU A 130 0.17 17.37 12.50
C GLU A 130 -0.43 16.88 13.84
N THR A 131 -1.76 16.80 13.91
CA THR A 131 -2.47 16.31 15.09
C THR A 131 -2.74 14.81 14.89
N ARG A 132 -2.16 13.96 15.74
CA ARG A 132 -2.56 12.54 15.79
C ARG A 132 -3.92 12.45 16.47
N LEU A 133 -4.90 11.87 15.79
CA LEU A 133 -6.11 11.41 16.47
C LEU A 133 -5.70 10.15 17.24
N GLU A 134 -5.42 10.30 18.54
CA GLU A 134 -5.22 9.15 19.41
C GLU A 134 -6.49 8.29 19.33
N GLN A 135 -6.34 7.03 18.92
CA GLN A 135 -7.42 6.07 19.09
C GLN A 135 -7.67 5.94 20.59
N VAL A 136 -8.83 6.40 21.03
CA VAL A 136 -9.34 6.14 22.38
C VAL A 136 -9.42 4.61 22.51
N SER A 137 -8.51 4.08 23.33
CA SER A 137 -8.42 2.67 23.71
C SER A 137 -9.64 2.20 24.49
#